data_AF-A0A414AEX3-F1
#
_entry.id   AF-A0A414AEX3-F1
#
_cell.length_a   1.000
_cell.length_b   1.000
_cell.length_c   1.000
_cell.angle_alpha   90.00
_cell.angle_beta   90.00
_cell.angle_gamma   90.00
#
_symmetry.space_group_name_H-M   'P 1'
#
loop_
_entity.id
_entity.type
_entity.pdbx_description
1 polymer ?
#
loop_
_entity_poly.entity_id
_entity_poly.type
_entity_poly.pdbx_seq_one_letter_code
_entity_poly.pdbx_strand_id
1 'polypeptide(L)'
;MKKREGGILAWAAAVFLLVGMAAGCSRSEEARYQLNPKQPVMITVWNYYNGQTKQAFDNLVSRFNETVGMEMGIIVDSVSYGDVNQLAEEAYNSASGRLGADAMPNLFAAYPENAYRIDVLGKLVDLNQYFSEDELKVYRADFLQDCSFGGNYGLKILPVVRSTENLFLNKTDWDRFAGDTGVRLDRLSTWEGV
;
A
#
# COMPACT_ATOMS: atom_id res chain seq x y z
N MET A 1 31.41 -67.58 22.32
CA MET A 1 31.61 -66.67 21.17
C MET A 1 30.29 -66.50 20.44
N LYS A 2 29.53 -65.42 20.70
CA LYS A 2 28.34 -65.02 19.93
C LYS A 2 28.65 -63.63 19.37
N LYS A 3 28.85 -63.54 18.05
CA LYS A 3 29.25 -62.30 17.37
C LYS A 3 28.02 -61.38 17.20
N ARG A 4 28.23 -60.10 17.48
CA ARG A 4 27.27 -58.98 17.34
C ARG A 4 27.13 -58.65 15.86
N GLU A 5 26.02 -59.01 15.24
CA GLU A 5 25.68 -58.62 13.85
C GLU A 5 24.64 -57.48 13.77
N GLY A 6 24.11 -57.01 14.91
CA GLY A 6 23.08 -55.97 14.96
C GLY A 6 23.56 -54.53 14.70
N GLY A 7 24.86 -54.30 14.48
CA GLY A 7 25.43 -52.96 14.30
C GLY A 7 25.37 -52.43 12.88
N ILE A 8 25.36 -53.29 11.86
CA ILE A 8 25.56 -52.87 10.46
C ILE A 8 24.21 -52.49 9.80
N LEU A 9 23.10 -53.13 10.19
CA LEU A 9 21.77 -52.77 9.69
C LEU A 9 21.27 -51.41 10.21
N ALA A 10 21.67 -51.00 11.42
CA ALA A 10 21.26 -49.72 11.99
C ALA A 10 21.92 -48.51 11.29
N TRP A 11 23.14 -48.67 10.76
CA TRP A 11 23.84 -47.62 10.03
C TRP A 11 23.34 -47.46 8.60
N ALA A 12 22.91 -48.54 7.94
CA ALA A 12 22.31 -48.47 6.61
C ALA A 12 20.95 -47.75 6.60
N ALA A 13 20.14 -47.92 7.66
CA ALA A 13 18.87 -47.22 7.81
C ALA A 13 19.04 -45.71 8.10
N ALA A 14 20.08 -45.33 8.84
CA ALA A 14 20.37 -43.92 9.13
C ALA A 14 20.84 -43.12 7.90
N VAL A 15 21.57 -43.76 6.98
CA VAL A 15 22.03 -43.11 5.73
C VAL A 15 20.88 -42.94 4.73
N PHE A 16 19.93 -43.87 4.66
CA PHE A 16 18.74 -43.72 3.81
C PHE A 16 17.77 -42.62 4.31
N LEU A 17 17.70 -42.40 5.63
CA LEU A 17 16.90 -41.31 6.22
C LEU A 17 17.54 -39.92 6.05
N LEU A 18 18.86 -39.84 5.86
CA LEU A 18 19.57 -38.56 5.62
C LEU A 18 19.54 -38.12 4.15
N VAL A 19 19.38 -39.04 3.19
CA VAL A 19 19.27 -38.70 1.75
C VAL A 19 17.86 -38.18 1.40
N GLY A 20 16.84 -38.52 2.18
CA GLY A 20 15.47 -37.99 2.01
C GLY A 20 15.28 -36.53 2.42
N MET A 21 16.22 -35.94 3.17
CA MET A 21 16.18 -34.53 3.60
C MET A 21 16.89 -33.56 2.63
N ALA A 22 17.47 -34.08 1.54
CA ALA A 22 18.08 -33.27 0.48
C ALA A 22 17.19 -33.14 -0.76
N ALA A 23 15.91 -33.53 -0.69
CA ALA A 23 14.88 -32.93 -1.52
C ALA A 23 14.68 -31.50 -1.00
N GLY A 24 15.66 -30.65 -1.30
CA GLY A 24 15.57 -29.23 -1.11
C GLY A 24 14.23 -28.79 -1.69
N CYS A 25 13.49 -28.02 -0.90
CA CYS A 25 12.57 -27.05 -1.44
C CYS A 25 13.37 -26.13 -2.38
N SER A 26 13.63 -26.59 -3.61
CA SER A 26 13.56 -25.69 -4.75
C SER A 26 12.16 -25.12 -4.65
N ARG A 27 12.04 -23.96 -4.00
CA ARG A 27 10.97 -23.00 -4.26
C ARG A 27 10.89 -22.97 -5.77
N SER A 28 9.90 -23.66 -6.32
CA SER A 28 9.59 -23.56 -7.72
C SER A 28 9.31 -22.09 -7.95
N GLU A 29 10.14 -21.45 -8.77
CA GLU A 29 9.89 -20.15 -9.40
C GLU A 29 8.56 -20.14 -10.22
N GLU A 30 7.81 -21.24 -10.19
CA GLU A 30 6.66 -21.56 -11.03
C GLU A 30 5.35 -21.71 -10.25
N ALA A 31 5.32 -21.48 -8.93
CA ALA A 31 4.08 -21.04 -8.29
C ALA A 31 3.81 -19.56 -8.62
N ARG A 32 3.94 -19.19 -9.90
CA ARG A 32 3.36 -17.96 -10.41
C ARG A 32 1.87 -18.07 -10.12
N TYR A 33 1.34 -17.15 -9.34
CA TYR A 33 -0.10 -16.94 -9.24
C TYR A 33 -0.62 -16.73 -10.67
N GLN A 34 -1.09 -17.80 -11.32
CA GLN A 34 -1.47 -17.74 -12.73
C GLN A 34 -2.83 -17.06 -12.81
N LEU A 35 -2.81 -15.78 -13.12
CA LEU A 35 -4.02 -15.05 -13.46
C LEU A 35 -4.67 -15.71 -14.68
N ASN A 36 -5.99 -15.84 -14.64
CA ASN A 36 -6.76 -16.54 -15.66
C ASN A 36 -7.98 -15.70 -16.05
N PRO A 37 -8.08 -15.20 -17.28
CA PRO A 37 -9.24 -14.43 -17.75
C PRO A 37 -10.58 -15.15 -17.60
N LYS A 38 -10.58 -16.49 -17.57
CA LYS A 38 -11.80 -17.30 -17.37
C LYS A 38 -12.18 -17.46 -15.90
N GLN A 39 -11.29 -17.08 -14.98
CA GLN A 39 -11.48 -17.13 -13.54
C GLN A 39 -10.93 -15.83 -12.94
N PRO A 40 -11.61 -14.69 -13.19
CA PRO A 40 -11.07 -13.40 -12.81
C PRO A 40 -10.97 -13.25 -11.28
N VAL A 41 -9.92 -12.57 -10.83
CA VAL A 41 -9.75 -12.18 -9.43
C VAL A 41 -10.32 -10.79 -9.23
N MET A 42 -11.12 -10.63 -8.18
CA MET A 42 -11.62 -9.32 -7.76
C MET A 42 -10.60 -8.63 -6.85
N ILE A 43 -10.29 -7.38 -7.15
CA ILE A 43 -9.44 -6.49 -6.34
C ILE A 43 -10.28 -5.30 -5.89
N THR A 44 -10.50 -5.18 -4.59
CA THR A 44 -11.24 -4.06 -4.01
C THR A 44 -10.30 -2.91 -3.66
N VAL A 45 -10.69 -1.69 -4.06
CA VAL A 45 -9.94 -0.46 -3.82
C VAL A 45 -10.81 0.53 -3.08
N TRP A 46 -10.43 0.90 -1.86
CA TRP A 46 -11.13 1.93 -1.11
C TRP A 46 -10.45 3.30 -1.26
N ASN A 47 -11.25 4.33 -1.50
CA ASN A 47 -10.78 5.70 -1.59
C ASN A 47 -11.77 6.66 -0.90
N TYR A 48 -11.41 7.94 -0.84
CA TYR A 48 -12.24 9.01 -0.28
C TYR A 48 -12.60 10.05 -1.35
N TYR A 49 -12.45 9.72 -2.63
CA TYR A 49 -12.62 10.69 -3.70
C TYR A 49 -14.10 11.03 -3.89
N ASN A 50 -14.37 12.32 -4.12
CA ASN A 50 -15.69 12.83 -4.42
C ASN A 50 -15.64 13.71 -5.68
N GLY A 51 -16.82 14.09 -6.19
CA GLY A 51 -16.96 14.97 -7.35
C GLY A 51 -16.15 14.54 -8.57
N GLN A 52 -15.40 15.47 -9.16
CA GLN A 52 -14.62 15.25 -10.38
C GLN A 52 -13.47 14.27 -10.17
N THR A 53 -12.82 14.28 -9.00
CA THR A 53 -11.73 13.34 -8.69
C THR A 53 -12.24 11.91 -8.66
N LYS A 54 -13.42 11.66 -8.09
CA LYS A 54 -14.05 10.34 -8.13
C LYS A 54 -14.34 9.90 -9.56
N GLN A 55 -14.95 10.77 -10.36
CA GLN A 55 -15.26 10.45 -11.75
C GLN A 55 -14.00 10.12 -12.56
N ALA A 56 -12.91 10.87 -12.37
CA ALA A 56 -11.64 10.58 -13.01
C ALA A 56 -11.08 9.21 -12.59
N PHE A 57 -11.14 8.88 -11.30
CA PHE A 57 -10.69 7.58 -10.80
C PHE A 57 -11.57 6.42 -11.29
N ASP A 58 -12.90 6.57 -11.27
CA ASP A 58 -13.84 5.58 -11.79
C ASP A 58 -13.59 5.29 -13.28
N ASN A 59 -13.27 6.33 -14.07
CA ASN A 59 -12.90 6.18 -15.48
C ASN A 59 -11.58 5.41 -15.67
N LEU A 60 -10.60 5.60 -14.77
CA LEU A 60 -9.37 4.80 -14.77
C LEU A 60 -9.65 3.33 -14.48
N VAL A 61 -10.52 3.05 -13.50
CA VAL A 61 -10.95 1.70 -13.13
C VAL A 61 -11.71 1.02 -14.27
N SER A 62 -12.69 1.71 -14.88
CA SER A 62 -13.42 1.18 -16.04
C SER A 62 -12.47 0.88 -17.20
N ARG A 63 -11.57 1.81 -17.55
CA ARG A 63 -10.58 1.58 -18.60
C ARG A 63 -9.67 0.38 -18.28
N PHE A 64 -9.20 0.24 -17.04
CA PHE A 64 -8.39 -0.91 -16.65
C PHE A 64 -9.19 -2.21 -16.81
N ASN A 65 -10.40 -2.27 -16.27
CA ASN A 65 -11.28 -3.45 -16.33
C ASN A 65 -11.63 -3.85 -17.76
N GLU A 66 -11.79 -2.88 -18.66
CA GLU A 66 -12.12 -3.10 -20.08
C GLU A 66 -10.90 -3.42 -20.96
N THR A 67 -9.67 -3.28 -20.44
CA THR A 67 -8.43 -3.49 -21.19
C THR A 67 -7.53 -4.51 -20.50
N VAL A 68 -6.43 -4.05 -19.89
CA VAL A 68 -5.39 -4.91 -19.29
C VAL A 68 -5.98 -5.80 -18.19
N GLY A 69 -6.94 -5.30 -17.41
CA GLY A 69 -7.65 -6.09 -16.40
C GLY A 69 -8.37 -7.29 -17.00
N MET A 70 -9.14 -7.11 -18.08
CA MET A 70 -9.79 -8.21 -18.79
C MET A 70 -8.77 -9.22 -19.35
N GLU A 71 -7.69 -8.74 -19.98
CA GLU A 71 -6.64 -9.60 -20.55
C GLU A 71 -5.91 -10.41 -19.49
N MET A 72 -5.75 -9.85 -18.29
CA MET A 72 -5.11 -10.52 -17.15
C MET A 72 -6.10 -11.39 -16.37
N GLY A 73 -7.41 -11.15 -16.44
CA GLY A 73 -8.36 -11.75 -15.50
C GLY A 73 -8.33 -11.08 -14.13
N ILE A 74 -8.25 -9.75 -14.10
CA ILE A 74 -8.37 -8.92 -12.91
C ILE A 74 -9.55 -7.98 -13.10
N ILE A 75 -10.43 -7.93 -12.11
CA ILE A 75 -11.52 -6.96 -12.03
C ILE A 75 -11.26 -6.10 -10.81
N VAL A 76 -11.24 -4.78 -10.99
CA VAL A 76 -11.12 -3.80 -9.91
C VAL A 76 -12.51 -3.29 -9.56
N ASP A 77 -12.88 -3.42 -8.29
CA ASP A 77 -14.06 -2.79 -7.71
C ASP A 77 -13.63 -1.64 -6.80
N SER A 78 -14.17 -0.44 -7.05
CA SER A 78 -13.76 0.79 -6.37
C SER A 78 -14.89 1.33 -5.51
N VAL A 79 -14.63 1.43 -4.21
CA VAL A 79 -15.56 1.98 -3.21
C VAL A 79 -15.03 3.34 -2.75
N SER A 80 -15.86 4.37 -2.87
CA SER A 80 -15.55 5.67 -2.28
C SER A 80 -16.36 5.89 -1.02
N TYR A 81 -15.67 6.24 0.06
CA TYR A 81 -16.28 6.75 1.29
C TYR A 81 -16.54 8.26 1.25
N GLY A 82 -16.09 8.96 0.20
CA GLY A 82 -16.34 10.40 -0.04
C GLY A 82 -15.67 11.37 0.94
N ASP A 83 -15.26 10.91 2.11
CA ASP A 83 -14.57 11.64 3.15
C ASP A 83 -13.38 10.83 3.70
N VAL A 84 -12.28 11.54 3.98
CA VAL A 84 -11.04 10.88 4.39
C VAL A 84 -11.07 10.36 5.82
N ASN A 85 -11.82 11.02 6.72
CA ASN A 85 -11.97 10.53 8.08
C ASN A 85 -12.86 9.29 8.11
N GLN A 86 -13.94 9.28 7.31
CA GLN A 86 -14.78 8.11 7.16
C GLN A 86 -14.00 6.92 6.60
N LEU A 87 -13.18 7.12 5.55
CA LEU A 87 -12.31 6.05 5.05
C LEU A 87 -11.34 5.52 6.13
N ALA A 88 -10.70 6.43 6.87
CA ALA A 88 -9.74 6.06 7.90
C ALA A 88 -10.39 5.24 9.03
N GLU A 89 -11.61 5.61 9.44
CA GLU A 89 -12.37 4.87 10.45
C GLU A 89 -12.75 3.47 9.95
N GLU A 90 -13.30 3.37 8.74
CA GLU A 90 -13.77 2.08 8.22
C GLU A 90 -12.62 1.14 7.89
N ALA A 91 -11.51 1.64 7.33
CA ALA A 91 -10.30 0.84 7.13
C ALA A 91 -9.76 0.29 8.47
N TYR A 92 -9.80 1.09 9.54
CA TYR A 92 -9.40 0.63 10.87
C TYR A 92 -10.40 -0.37 11.48
N ASN A 93 -11.70 -0.17 11.29
CA ASN A 93 -12.75 -1.10 11.72
C ASN A 93 -12.58 -2.48 11.07
N SER A 94 -12.37 -2.50 9.75
CA SER A 94 -12.07 -3.72 8.99
C SER A 94 -10.76 -4.37 9.44
N ALA A 95 -9.69 -3.58 9.63
CA ALA A 95 -8.40 -4.10 10.06
C ALA A 95 -8.43 -4.73 11.47
N SER A 96 -9.21 -4.13 12.38
CA SER A 96 -9.37 -4.59 13.77
C SER A 96 -10.38 -5.73 13.92
N GLY A 97 -11.11 -6.09 12.85
CA GLY A 97 -12.12 -7.15 12.89
C GLY A 97 -13.35 -6.77 13.71
N ARG A 98 -13.73 -5.49 13.69
CA ARG A 98 -14.94 -5.00 14.38
C ARG A 98 -16.17 -5.75 13.85
N LEU A 99 -17.05 -6.17 14.76
CA LEU A 99 -18.28 -6.87 14.38
C LEU A 99 -19.14 -5.98 13.46
N GLY A 100 -19.50 -6.50 12.30
CA GLY A 100 -20.28 -5.79 11.29
C GLY A 100 -19.47 -4.89 10.37
N ALA A 101 -18.14 -4.80 10.53
CA ALA A 101 -17.28 -4.15 9.56
C ALA A 101 -17.13 -5.02 8.30
N ASP A 102 -16.92 -4.36 7.16
CA ASP A 102 -16.60 -5.04 5.91
C ASP A 102 -15.23 -5.73 6.00
N ALA A 103 -15.01 -6.70 5.11
CA ALA A 103 -13.68 -7.29 4.95
C ALA A 103 -12.68 -6.21 4.50
N MET A 104 -11.43 -6.33 4.95
CA MET A 104 -10.35 -5.43 4.51
C MET A 104 -10.25 -5.42 2.97
N PRO A 105 -10.14 -4.23 2.35
CA PRO A 105 -9.92 -4.15 0.92
C PRO A 105 -8.53 -4.64 0.56
N ASN A 106 -8.33 -4.95 -0.73
CA ASN A 106 -7.00 -5.28 -1.23
C ASN A 106 -6.09 -4.06 -1.26
N LEU A 107 -6.64 -2.88 -1.59
CA LEU A 107 -5.94 -1.60 -1.62
C LEU A 107 -6.82 -0.53 -0.98
N PHE A 108 -6.21 0.44 -0.29
CA PHE A 108 -6.94 1.60 0.19
C PHE A 108 -6.05 2.83 0.23
N ALA A 109 -6.64 4.01 0.00
CA ALA A 109 -5.96 5.28 0.18
C ALA A 109 -5.82 5.58 1.69
N ALA A 110 -4.66 6.08 2.11
CA ALA A 110 -4.46 6.49 3.50
C ALA A 110 -3.36 7.54 3.62
N TYR A 111 -3.53 8.43 4.59
CA TYR A 111 -2.42 9.23 5.12
C TYR A 111 -1.51 8.36 6.00
N PRO A 112 -0.19 8.66 6.10
CA PRO A 112 0.78 7.84 6.84
C PRO A 112 0.38 7.50 8.27
N GLU A 113 -0.17 8.46 9.03
CA GLU A 113 -0.59 8.27 10.42
C GLU A 113 -1.76 7.28 10.56
N ASN A 114 -2.68 7.24 9.60
CA ASN A 114 -3.80 6.30 9.59
C ASN A 114 -3.35 4.91 9.17
N ALA A 115 -2.47 4.82 8.16
CA ALA A 115 -1.87 3.56 7.75
C ALA A 115 -0.99 2.96 8.85
N TYR A 116 -0.26 3.78 9.61
CA TYR A 116 0.54 3.34 10.75
C TYR A 116 -0.32 2.63 11.82
N ARG A 117 -1.50 3.18 12.13
CA ARG A 117 -2.46 2.54 13.05
C ARG A 117 -2.89 1.15 12.59
N ILE A 118 -2.98 0.93 11.28
CA ILE A 118 -3.34 -0.36 10.67
C ILE A 118 -2.14 -1.31 10.62
N ASP A 119 -0.92 -0.80 10.38
CA ASP A 119 0.32 -1.58 10.41
C ASP A 119 0.60 -2.19 11.78
N VAL A 120 0.30 -1.47 12.87
CA VAL A 120 0.39 -1.99 14.24
C VAL A 120 -0.48 -3.25 14.44
N LEU A 121 -1.54 -3.42 13.66
CA LEU A 121 -2.40 -4.61 13.67
C LEU A 121 -1.87 -5.74 12.76
N GLY A 122 -0.72 -5.55 12.11
CA GLY A 122 -0.10 -6.51 11.20
C GLY A 122 -0.86 -6.69 9.89
N LYS A 123 -1.60 -5.67 9.44
CA LYS A 123 -2.48 -5.77 8.26
C LYS A 123 -1.88 -5.18 6.98
N LEU A 124 -0.70 -4.55 7.05
CA LEU A 124 -0.02 -3.99 5.86
C LEU A 124 1.18 -4.83 5.46
N VAL A 125 1.30 -5.04 4.15
CA VAL A 125 2.46 -5.70 3.53
C VAL A 125 3.65 -4.73 3.43
N ASP A 126 4.85 -5.29 3.30
CA ASP A 126 6.04 -4.51 2.94
C ASP A 126 6.16 -4.47 1.41
N LEU A 127 5.99 -3.29 0.82
CA LEU A 127 5.99 -3.08 -0.63
C LEU A 127 7.37 -3.28 -1.26
N ASN A 128 8.45 -3.25 -0.48
CA ASN A 128 9.78 -3.60 -0.99
C ASN A 128 9.87 -5.06 -1.49
N GLN A 129 8.88 -5.91 -1.14
CA GLN A 129 8.78 -7.27 -1.67
C GLN A 129 8.24 -7.32 -3.11
N TYR A 130 7.60 -6.25 -3.57
CA TYR A 130 6.90 -6.18 -4.87
C TYR A 130 7.54 -5.19 -5.85
N PHE A 131 8.39 -4.28 -5.37
CA PHE A 131 9.06 -3.27 -6.18
C PHE A 131 10.58 -3.40 -6.07
N SER A 132 11.25 -3.28 -7.20
CA SER A 132 12.71 -3.14 -7.26
C SER A 132 13.14 -1.71 -6.87
N GLU A 133 14.40 -1.57 -6.46
CA GLU A 133 14.98 -0.24 -6.19
C GLU A 133 14.90 0.68 -7.42
N ASP A 134 15.09 0.13 -8.63
CA ASP A 134 15.04 0.90 -9.86
C ASP A 134 13.63 1.41 -10.18
N GLU A 135 12.59 0.62 -9.90
CA GLU A 135 11.20 1.08 -10.01
C GLU A 135 10.89 2.18 -8.98
N LEU A 136 11.46 2.11 -7.78
CA LEU A 136 11.23 3.11 -6.74
C LEU A 136 12.00 4.42 -6.97
N LYS A 137 13.10 4.41 -7.72
CA LYS A 137 13.90 5.62 -8.03
C LYS A 137 13.15 6.69 -8.82
N VAL A 138 12.01 6.36 -9.44
CA VAL A 138 11.15 7.35 -10.12
C VAL A 138 10.39 8.25 -9.14
N TYR A 139 10.28 7.83 -7.87
CA TYR A 139 9.65 8.60 -6.81
C TYR A 139 10.68 9.46 -6.09
N ARG A 140 10.21 10.58 -5.52
CA ARG A 140 11.05 11.37 -4.63
C ARG A 140 11.39 10.60 -3.36
N ALA A 141 12.66 10.66 -2.96
CA ALA A 141 13.16 9.93 -1.79
C ALA A 141 12.42 10.30 -0.48
N ASP A 142 12.11 11.59 -0.29
CA ASP A 142 11.38 12.05 0.89
C ASP A 142 9.94 11.53 0.95
N PHE A 143 9.30 11.28 -0.20
CA PHE A 143 7.96 10.70 -0.23
C PHE A 143 7.99 9.21 0.13
N LEU A 144 9.00 8.48 -0.32
CA LEU A 144 9.19 7.08 0.07
C LEU A 144 9.51 6.97 1.57
N GLN A 145 10.30 7.91 2.11
CA GLN A 145 10.65 7.95 3.52
C GLN A 145 9.41 8.14 4.41
N ASP A 146 8.53 9.08 4.09
CA ASP A 146 7.28 9.31 4.83
C ASP A 146 6.31 8.12 4.77
N CYS A 147 6.45 7.28 3.75
CA CYS A 147 5.64 6.09 3.54
C CYS A 147 6.30 4.80 4.09
N SER A 148 7.48 4.91 4.70
CA SER A 148 8.22 3.79 5.27
C SER A 148 8.17 3.83 6.80
N PHE A 149 7.60 2.78 7.40
CA PHE A 149 7.40 2.71 8.85
C PHE A 149 7.18 1.27 9.32
N GLY A 150 7.01 1.09 10.64
CA GLY A 150 6.88 -0.21 11.29
C GLY A 150 8.22 -0.78 11.76
N GLY A 151 8.20 -1.97 12.36
CA GLY A 151 9.36 -2.54 13.05
C GLY A 151 10.59 -2.82 12.18
N ASN A 152 10.39 -3.03 10.87
CA ASN A 152 11.46 -3.22 9.88
C ASN A 152 11.70 -1.97 9.01
N TYR A 153 10.98 -0.88 9.26
CA TYR A 153 11.00 0.33 8.42
C TYR A 153 10.73 0.04 6.92
N GLY A 154 9.85 -0.94 6.64
CA GLY A 154 9.46 -1.29 5.28
C GLY A 154 8.55 -0.24 4.63
N LEU A 155 8.49 -0.21 3.30
CA LEU A 155 7.62 0.69 2.55
C LEU A 155 6.17 0.18 2.67
N LYS A 156 5.30 0.96 3.31
CA LYS A 156 3.91 0.53 3.61
C LYS A 156 2.86 1.19 2.71
N ILE A 157 3.21 2.31 2.10
CA ILE A 157 2.32 3.06 1.20
C ILE A 157 3.11 3.37 -0.08
N LEU A 158 2.47 3.20 -1.24
CA LEU A 158 3.03 3.74 -2.48
C LEU A 158 2.56 5.20 -2.64
N PRO A 159 3.45 6.19 -2.83
CA PRO A 159 3.03 7.58 -2.97
C PRO A 159 2.26 7.79 -4.28
N VAL A 160 0.95 8.08 -4.18
CA VAL A 160 0.09 8.36 -5.36
C VAL A 160 -0.21 9.85 -5.50
N VAL A 161 -0.56 10.51 -4.39
CA VAL A 161 -0.88 11.94 -4.35
C VAL A 161 -0.27 12.54 -3.09
N ARG A 162 0.28 13.75 -3.24
CA ARG A 162 0.78 14.56 -2.13
C ARG A 162 0.34 16.01 -2.35
N SER A 163 0.04 16.70 -1.27
CA SER A 163 -0.25 18.12 -1.25
C SER A 163 0.81 18.83 -0.41
N THR A 164 0.98 20.12 -0.69
CA THR A 164 1.72 21.04 0.18
C THR A 164 0.78 22.18 0.52
N GLU A 165 0.91 22.71 1.74
CA GLU A 165 0.14 23.86 2.16
C GLU A 165 0.65 25.10 1.41
N ASN A 166 -0.28 25.93 0.96
CA ASN A 166 0.03 27.18 0.27
C ASN A 166 -0.76 28.30 0.94
N LEU A 167 -0.15 29.47 1.07
CA LEU A 167 -0.84 30.68 1.47
C LEU A 167 -1.56 31.28 0.26
N PHE A 168 -2.89 31.28 0.29
CA PHE A 168 -3.72 31.95 -0.73
C PHE A 168 -4.23 33.28 -0.18
N LEU A 169 -4.02 34.34 -0.95
CA LEU A 169 -4.38 35.70 -0.55
C LEU A 169 -5.42 36.28 -1.53
N ASN A 170 -6.52 36.82 -0.98
CA ASN A 170 -7.47 37.58 -1.80
C ASN A 170 -6.84 38.90 -2.21
N LYS A 171 -6.47 39.02 -3.48
CA LYS A 171 -5.81 40.21 -4.01
C LYS A 171 -6.65 41.48 -3.86
N THR A 172 -7.96 41.41 -4.06
CA THR A 172 -8.83 42.59 -3.99
C THR A 172 -8.84 43.18 -2.59
N ASP A 173 -8.96 42.33 -1.57
CA ASP A 173 -8.96 42.76 -0.18
C ASP A 173 -7.56 43.18 0.28
N TRP A 174 -6.54 42.45 -0.17
CA TRP A 174 -5.14 42.76 0.13
C TRP A 174 -4.73 44.13 -0.41
N ASP A 175 -5.04 44.44 -1.67
CA ASP A 175 -4.63 45.71 -2.29
C ASP A 175 -5.24 46.92 -1.55
N ARG A 176 -6.49 46.78 -1.08
CA ARG A 176 -7.14 47.79 -0.24
C ARG A 176 -6.45 47.94 1.11
N PHE A 177 -6.24 46.83 1.83
CA PHE A 177 -5.57 46.83 3.12
C PHE A 177 -4.14 47.40 3.04
N ALA A 178 -3.38 46.97 2.03
CA ALA A 178 -2.02 47.45 1.78
C ALA A 178 -2.00 48.95 1.44
N GLY A 179 -2.98 49.44 0.67
CA GLY A 179 -3.14 50.86 0.39
C GLY A 179 -3.43 51.70 1.64
N ASP A 180 -4.32 51.22 2.51
CA ASP A 180 -4.72 51.93 3.74
C ASP A 180 -3.63 51.92 4.82
N THR A 181 -2.77 50.91 4.85
CA THR A 181 -1.77 50.71 5.92
C THR A 181 -0.32 50.93 5.49
N GLY A 182 -0.03 50.95 4.19
CA GLY A 182 1.32 50.98 3.63
C GLY A 182 2.09 49.66 3.76
N VAL A 183 1.44 48.57 4.20
CA VAL A 183 2.06 47.24 4.32
C VAL A 183 2.36 46.68 2.93
N ARG A 184 3.48 45.97 2.82
CA ARG A 184 3.99 45.37 1.58
C ARG A 184 3.88 43.85 1.62
N LEU A 185 3.78 43.23 0.45
CA LEU A 185 3.64 41.77 0.31
C LEU A 185 4.83 40.99 0.87
N ASP A 186 6.03 41.59 0.87
CA ASP A 186 7.24 41.01 1.45
C ASP A 186 7.12 40.73 2.95
N ARG A 187 6.19 41.37 3.66
CA ARG A 187 5.89 41.06 5.07
C ARG A 187 5.34 39.66 5.24
N LEU A 188 4.64 39.09 4.26
CA LEU A 188 4.13 37.72 4.30
C LEU A 188 5.23 36.65 4.16
N SER A 189 6.51 37.05 4.08
CA SER A 189 7.64 36.09 4.02
C SER A 189 7.97 35.44 5.37
N THR A 190 7.36 35.90 6.48
CA THR A 190 7.53 35.32 7.82
C THR A 190 6.17 35.04 8.46
N TRP A 191 6.14 34.12 9.44
CA TRP A 191 4.93 33.76 10.16
C TRP A 191 4.34 34.92 10.96
N GLU A 192 5.16 35.81 11.51
CA GLU A 192 4.71 37.01 12.23
C GLU A 192 4.11 38.08 11.30
N GLY A 193 4.35 37.95 9.99
CA GLY A 193 3.83 38.86 8.99
C GLY A 193 2.51 38.42 8.35
N VAL A 194 2.17 37.13 8.45
CA VAL A 194 0.85 36.56 8.09
C VAL A 194 -0.15 36.85 9.20
#